data_AF-A0AAV7N6E7-F1
#
_entry.id   AF-A0AAV7N6E7-F1
#
_cell.length_a   1.000
_cell.length_b   1.000
_cell.length_c   1.000
_cell.angle_alpha   90.00
_cell.angle_beta   90.00
_cell.angle_gamma   90.00
#
_symmetry.space_group_name_H-M   'P 1'
#
loop_
_entity.id
_entity.type
_entity.pdbx_description
1 polymer ?
#
loop_
_entity_poly.entity_id
_entity_poly.type
_entity_poly.pdbx_seq_one_letter_code
_entity_poly.pdbx_strand_id
1 'polypeptide(L)'
;MNMDFPDVEFPDTSSGSLLRQFQSSVHEPIHPCIQEVIKRERRDPDKIILPRFMAKFYPLQDMAKVFPDSVPIDSFVASLDAVIWDSVDKKVDASLKKSYAGNHFALRAGIYGTYVAQSLLSDLKSLDGSSDCSGLMSLIERQVEFLSDISFDVVWASALAEGACVSAHRNLVLRDWKTDAAHRASALRLPFQGNLLFGAELEEKLNKLFKEKKHSSSFPSTLGDRYLFRRKSPVQAVFFRLGDSPFNNEGDEDGRTWG
;
A
#
# COMPACT_ATOMS: atom_id res chain seq x y z
N MET A 1 19.06 5.10 28.17
CA MET A 1 18.77 3.65 28.15
C MET A 1 19.30 3.12 26.84
N ASN A 2 20.48 2.49 26.85
CA ASN A 2 20.93 1.68 25.73
C ASN A 2 20.17 0.36 25.86
N MET A 3 19.30 0.08 24.90
CA MET A 3 18.72 -1.26 24.75
C MET A 3 19.77 -2.07 24.01
N ASP A 4 20.48 -2.94 24.71
CA ASP A 4 21.29 -3.96 24.07
C ASP A 4 20.33 -4.89 23.33
N PHE A 5 20.44 -4.91 22.00
CA PHE A 5 19.63 -5.78 21.16
C PHE A 5 20.20 -7.20 21.25
N PRO A 6 19.41 -8.20 21.66
CA PRO A 6 19.86 -9.59 21.58
C PRO A 6 20.10 -9.98 20.12
N ASP A 7 21.11 -10.81 19.88
CA ASP A 7 21.37 -11.38 18.56
C ASP A 7 20.12 -12.14 18.08
N VAL A 8 19.48 -11.62 17.04
CA VAL A 8 18.26 -12.19 16.48
C VAL A 8 18.64 -13.34 15.54
N GLU A 9 18.55 -14.57 16.04
CA GLU A 9 18.54 -15.74 15.18
C GLU A 9 17.23 -15.74 14.36
N PHE A 10 17.36 -15.62 13.04
CA PHE A 10 16.21 -15.74 12.14
C PHE A 10 15.79 -17.21 12.08
N PRO A 11 14.51 -17.54 12.33
CA PRO A 11 14.06 -18.93 12.22
C PRO A 11 14.20 -19.42 10.77
N ASP A 12 14.77 -20.61 10.60
CA ASP A 12 14.96 -21.26 9.30
C ASP A 12 13.64 -21.31 8.52
N THR A 13 13.62 -20.67 7.35
CA THR A 13 12.47 -20.59 6.44
C THR A 13 12.13 -21.91 5.74
N SER A 14 12.82 -23.01 6.09
CA SER A 14 12.57 -24.37 5.59
C SER A 14 11.32 -25.03 6.20
N SER A 15 10.77 -24.47 7.27
CA SER A 15 9.56 -24.97 7.93
C SER A 15 8.29 -24.39 7.31
N GLY A 16 7.96 -24.83 6.09
CA GLY A 16 6.64 -24.59 5.54
C GLY A 16 5.56 -25.32 6.33
N SER A 17 5.03 -24.76 7.43
CA SER A 17 3.69 -25.16 7.92
C SER A 17 2.98 -24.27 8.95
N LEU A 18 3.59 -23.26 9.60
CA LEU A 18 2.83 -22.48 10.59
C LEU A 18 1.66 -21.71 9.96
N LEU A 19 1.90 -21.03 8.83
CA LEU A 19 0.84 -20.33 8.09
C LEU A 19 -0.25 -21.28 7.56
N ARG A 20 0.10 -22.53 7.23
CA ARG A 20 -0.88 -23.54 6.79
C ARG A 20 -1.69 -24.13 7.94
N GLN A 21 -1.11 -24.23 9.13
CA GLN A 21 -1.81 -24.72 10.33
C GLN A 21 -2.87 -23.71 10.82
N PHE A 22 -2.63 -22.40 10.69
CA PHE A 22 -3.63 -21.37 10.97
C PHE A 22 -4.68 -21.19 9.86
N GLN A 23 -4.43 -21.69 8.65
CA GLN A 23 -5.37 -21.59 7.52
C GLN A 23 -6.54 -22.57 7.60
N SER A 24 -6.47 -23.60 8.44
CA SER A 24 -7.62 -24.48 8.67
C SER A 24 -8.56 -23.85 9.70
N SER A 25 -9.73 -23.41 9.24
CA SER A 25 -11.00 -23.29 9.98
C SER A 25 -11.43 -21.99 10.67
N VAL A 26 -10.75 -20.84 10.51
CA VAL A 26 -11.23 -19.59 11.12
C VAL A 26 -11.39 -18.48 10.09
N HIS A 27 -12.56 -18.43 9.43
CA HIS A 27 -13.04 -17.23 8.74
C HIS A 27 -13.64 -16.29 9.79
N GLU A 28 -12.79 -15.71 10.63
CA GLU A 28 -13.24 -14.69 11.57
C GLU A 28 -13.64 -13.43 10.79
N PRO A 29 -14.86 -12.89 11.02
CA PRO A 29 -15.24 -11.64 10.41
C PRO A 29 -14.31 -10.53 10.91
N ILE A 30 -13.87 -9.65 9.99
CA ILE A 30 -13.06 -8.48 10.36
C ILE A 30 -13.80 -7.70 11.44
N HIS A 31 -13.14 -7.47 12.58
CA HIS A 31 -13.74 -6.79 13.72
C HIS A 31 -14.34 -5.43 13.31
N PRO A 32 -15.56 -5.06 13.76
CA PRO A 32 -16.23 -3.83 13.32
C PRO A 32 -15.39 -2.55 13.49
N CYS A 33 -14.62 -2.46 14.57
CA CYS A 33 -13.72 -1.31 14.81
C CYS A 33 -12.71 -1.13 13.65
N ILE A 34 -12.09 -2.22 13.20
CA ILE A 34 -11.13 -2.21 12.08
C ILE A 34 -11.82 -1.77 10.79
N GLN A 35 -13.02 -2.29 10.54
CA GLN A 35 -13.80 -1.90 9.36
C GLN A 35 -14.12 -0.40 9.36
N GLU A 36 -14.49 0.16 10.51
CA GLU A 36 -14.80 1.59 10.61
C GLU A 36 -13.57 2.47 10.42
N VAL A 37 -12.40 2.06 10.91
CA VAL A 37 -11.13 2.76 10.62
C VAL A 37 -10.85 2.77 9.13
N ILE A 38 -10.93 1.61 8.48
CA ILE A 38 -10.69 1.49 7.03
C ILE A 38 -11.69 2.35 6.25
N LYS A 39 -12.98 2.29 6.57
CA LYS A 39 -14.03 3.09 5.91
C LYS A 39 -13.81 4.59 6.13
N ARG A 40 -13.41 5.00 7.34
CA ARG A 40 -13.15 6.39 7.69
C ARG A 40 -12.03 6.96 6.82
N GLU A 41 -10.90 6.26 6.73
CA GLU A 41 -9.75 6.75 5.96
C GLU A 41 -10.00 6.68 4.44
N ARG A 42 -10.79 5.71 3.97
CA ARG A 42 -11.21 5.61 2.56
C ARG A 42 -12.29 6.64 2.15
N ARG A 43 -12.95 7.30 3.11
CA ARG A 43 -14.03 8.27 2.80
C ARG A 43 -13.53 9.49 2.03
N ASP A 44 -12.34 9.97 2.32
CA ASP A 44 -11.77 11.17 1.69
C ASP A 44 -10.29 10.94 1.33
N PRO A 45 -10.01 10.24 0.23
CA PRO A 45 -8.63 9.89 -0.16
C PRO A 45 -7.77 11.11 -0.50
N ASP A 46 -8.36 12.27 -0.79
CA ASP A 46 -7.60 13.49 -1.10
C ASP A 46 -7.14 14.23 0.16
N LYS A 47 -7.87 14.08 1.28
CA LYS A 47 -7.57 14.75 2.56
C LYS A 47 -6.71 13.93 3.51
N ILE A 48 -6.03 12.90 3.01
CA ILE A 48 -5.08 12.14 3.84
C ILE A 48 -4.00 13.09 4.37
N ILE A 49 -3.98 13.21 5.69
CA ILE A 49 -2.99 13.94 6.47
C ILE A 49 -2.30 12.90 7.34
N LEU A 50 -1.01 12.68 7.08
CA LEU A 50 -0.20 11.88 7.98
C LEU A 50 0.17 12.74 9.20
N PRO A 51 -0.20 12.33 10.41
CA PRO A 51 0.15 13.08 11.59
C PRO A 51 1.66 13.08 11.81
N ARG A 52 2.22 14.28 11.99
CA ARG A 52 3.66 14.50 12.25
C ARG A 52 4.16 13.81 13.52
N PHE A 53 3.25 13.46 14.44
CA PHE A 53 3.60 12.77 15.68
C PHE A 53 3.99 11.31 15.47
N MET A 54 3.66 10.71 14.32
CA MET A 54 3.92 9.29 14.01
C MET A 54 5.38 8.89 14.22
N ALA A 55 6.33 9.77 13.89
CA ALA A 55 7.76 9.50 14.09
C ALA A 55 8.18 9.39 15.56
N LYS A 56 7.34 9.85 16.51
CA LYS A 56 7.62 9.81 17.96
C LYS A 56 7.22 8.50 18.62
N PHE A 57 6.22 7.80 18.07
CA PHE A 57 5.68 6.57 18.68
C PHE A 57 6.60 5.37 18.50
N TYR A 58 7.32 5.33 17.37
CA TYR A 58 8.17 4.20 16.99
C TYR A 58 9.60 4.69 16.64
N PRO A 59 10.41 5.10 17.64
CA PRO A 59 11.72 5.70 17.43
C PRO A 59 12.81 4.64 17.17
N LEU A 60 12.87 4.10 15.95
CA LEU A 60 13.99 3.22 15.56
C LEU A 60 15.29 4.05 15.37
N GLN A 61 16.43 3.46 15.74
CA GLN A 61 17.74 4.04 15.45
C GLN A 61 18.07 3.90 13.95
N ASP A 62 18.87 4.81 13.39
CA ASP A 62 19.30 4.80 11.98
C ASP A 62 18.16 4.84 10.92
N MET A 63 16.98 5.30 11.31
CA MET A 63 15.80 5.30 10.42
C MET A 63 15.98 6.09 9.14
N ALA A 64 16.66 7.22 9.19
CA ALA A 64 16.91 8.01 8.00
C ALA A 64 17.75 7.26 6.94
N LYS A 65 18.53 6.25 7.35
CA LYS A 65 19.35 5.44 6.44
C LYS A 65 18.56 4.28 5.84
N VAL A 66 17.81 3.55 6.66
CA VAL A 66 17.07 2.35 6.22
C VAL A 66 15.77 2.74 5.53
N PHE A 67 15.12 3.79 6.02
CA PHE A 67 13.83 4.22 5.52
C PHE A 67 13.75 5.77 5.49
N PRO A 68 14.21 6.39 4.40
CA PRO A 68 14.04 7.83 4.23
C PRO A 68 12.54 8.19 4.16
N ASP A 69 12.17 9.40 4.58
CA ASP A 69 10.77 9.87 4.55
C ASP A 69 10.20 10.00 3.13
N SER A 70 11.08 10.10 2.13
CA SER A 70 10.77 10.03 0.72
C SER A 70 11.97 9.52 -0.06
N VAL A 71 11.75 8.83 -1.17
CA VAL A 71 12.82 8.50 -2.11
C VAL A 71 13.17 9.77 -2.89
N PRO A 72 14.41 10.30 -2.77
CA PRO A 72 14.80 11.50 -3.51
C PRO A 72 14.83 11.20 -5.01
N ILE A 73 14.47 12.20 -5.81
CA ILE A 73 14.63 12.16 -7.26
C ILE A 73 16.08 12.50 -7.59
N ASP A 74 16.67 11.80 -8.56
CA ASP A 74 18.03 12.10 -9.04
C ASP A 74 18.16 13.56 -9.46
N SER A 75 19.28 14.20 -9.10
CA SER A 75 19.50 15.64 -9.30
C SER A 75 19.33 16.08 -10.75
N PHE A 76 19.72 15.24 -11.71
CA PHE A 76 19.50 15.48 -13.13
C PHE A 76 18.02 15.52 -13.49
N VAL A 77 17.22 14.56 -13.02
CA VAL A 77 15.77 14.52 -13.29
C VAL A 77 15.06 15.68 -12.60
N ALA A 78 15.46 16.01 -11.37
CA ALA A 78 14.95 17.19 -10.66
C ALA A 78 15.24 18.50 -11.39
N SER A 79 16.36 18.61 -12.12
CA SER A 79 16.67 19.78 -12.94
C SER A 79 15.73 19.97 -14.14
N LEU A 80 15.05 18.90 -14.57
CA LEU A 80 14.10 18.90 -15.68
C LEU A 80 12.65 19.12 -15.22
N ASP A 81 12.44 19.50 -13.95
CA ASP A 81 11.12 19.47 -13.29
C ASP A 81 10.05 20.29 -14.03
N ALA A 82 10.43 21.44 -14.59
CA ALA A 82 9.51 22.33 -15.29
C ALA A 82 9.13 21.85 -16.71
N VAL A 83 9.92 20.92 -17.28
CA VAL A 83 9.73 20.41 -18.65
C VAL A 83 8.97 19.09 -18.63
N ILE A 84 9.18 18.26 -17.61
CA ILE A 84 8.65 16.89 -17.55
C ILE A 84 7.28 16.82 -16.86
N TRP A 85 7.08 17.59 -15.78
CA TRP A 85 5.92 17.38 -14.90
C TRP A 85 4.79 18.36 -15.18
N ASP A 86 3.63 17.82 -15.53
CA ASP A 86 2.40 18.61 -15.58
C ASP A 86 1.76 18.77 -14.18
N SER A 87 0.69 19.56 -14.09
CA SER A 87 -0.01 19.80 -12.82
C SER A 87 -0.69 18.54 -12.24
N VAL A 88 -1.00 17.55 -13.08
CA VAL A 88 -1.60 16.27 -12.66
C VAL A 88 -0.50 15.37 -12.10
N ASP A 89 0.64 15.29 -12.77
CA ASP A 89 1.77 14.49 -12.33
C ASP A 89 2.27 14.95 -10.95
N LYS A 90 2.27 16.27 -10.68
CA LYS A 90 2.55 16.82 -9.34
C LYS A 90 1.55 16.35 -8.27
N LYS A 91 0.27 16.19 -8.61
CA LYS A 91 -0.75 15.67 -7.67
C LYS A 91 -0.61 14.18 -7.45
N VAL A 92 -0.26 13.44 -8.51
CA VAL A 92 0.03 12.01 -8.44
C VAL A 92 1.25 11.78 -7.55
N ASP A 93 2.34 12.47 -7.79
CA ASP A 93 3.57 12.42 -6.98
C ASP A 93 3.29 12.79 -5.51
N ALA A 94 2.57 13.88 -5.25
CA ALA A 94 2.19 14.25 -3.89
C ALA A 94 1.37 13.15 -3.18
N SER A 95 0.49 12.47 -3.90
CA SER A 95 -0.31 11.36 -3.36
C SER A 95 0.53 10.10 -3.14
N LEU A 96 1.46 9.78 -4.04
CA LEU A 96 2.40 8.68 -3.88
C LEU A 96 3.35 8.90 -2.69
N LYS A 97 3.84 10.13 -2.48
CA LYS A 97 4.64 10.49 -1.29
C LYS A 97 3.87 10.27 0.01
N LYS A 98 2.58 10.62 0.05
CA LYS A 98 1.72 10.29 1.20
C LYS A 98 1.58 8.77 1.38
N SER A 99 1.35 8.03 0.30
CA SER A 99 1.24 6.57 0.37
C SER A 99 2.50 5.93 0.93
N TYR A 100 3.65 6.36 0.41
CA TYR A 100 4.96 5.91 0.85
C TYR A 100 5.20 6.19 2.34
N ALA A 101 4.88 7.40 2.81
CA ALA A 101 5.00 7.75 4.23
C ALA A 101 4.07 6.91 5.14
N GLY A 102 2.84 6.62 4.68
CA GLY A 102 1.90 5.74 5.42
C GLY A 102 2.40 4.31 5.53
N ASN A 103 2.86 3.72 4.41
CA ASN A 103 3.44 2.38 4.41
C ASN A 103 4.69 2.30 5.27
N HIS A 104 5.52 3.32 5.24
CA HIS A 104 6.72 3.38 6.05
C HIS A 104 6.39 3.44 7.55
N PHE A 105 5.37 4.18 7.97
CA PHE A 105 4.90 4.11 9.36
C PHE A 105 4.37 2.73 9.72
N ALA A 106 3.59 2.08 8.85
CA ALA A 106 3.13 0.71 9.07
C ALA A 106 4.30 -0.27 9.23
N LEU A 107 5.36 -0.12 8.42
CA LEU A 107 6.58 -0.92 8.56
C LEU A 107 7.28 -0.66 9.89
N ARG A 108 7.40 0.60 10.34
CA ARG A 108 7.98 0.96 11.65
C ARG A 108 7.22 0.29 12.79
N ALA A 109 5.90 0.44 12.81
CA ALA A 109 5.05 -0.16 13.82
C ALA A 109 5.17 -1.69 13.79
N GLY A 110 5.17 -2.29 12.60
CA GLY A 110 5.37 -3.73 12.42
C GLY A 110 6.70 -4.23 12.97
N ILE A 111 7.82 -3.54 12.69
CA ILE A 111 9.14 -3.88 13.22
C ILE A 111 9.13 -3.83 14.76
N TYR A 112 8.59 -2.76 15.35
CA TYR A 112 8.43 -2.71 16.81
C TYR A 112 7.57 -3.85 17.35
N GLY A 113 6.49 -4.17 16.65
CA GLY A 113 5.62 -5.31 16.99
C GLY A 113 6.40 -6.62 17.01
N THR A 114 7.30 -6.84 16.05
CA THR A 114 8.12 -8.05 16.04
C THR A 114 9.07 -8.13 17.24
N TYR A 115 9.72 -7.01 17.62
CA TYR A 115 10.59 -6.99 18.79
C TYR A 115 9.83 -7.24 20.10
N VAL A 116 8.67 -6.60 20.26
CA VAL A 116 7.84 -6.78 21.47
C VAL A 116 7.29 -8.20 21.53
N ALA A 117 6.88 -8.78 20.40
CA ALA A 117 6.42 -10.17 20.35
C ALA A 117 7.53 -11.17 20.70
N GLN A 118 8.77 -10.92 20.26
CA GLN A 118 9.92 -11.73 20.65
C GLN A 118 10.22 -11.63 22.16
N SER A 119 10.20 -10.41 22.71
CA SER A 119 10.36 -10.18 24.16
C SER A 119 9.27 -10.91 24.95
N LEU A 120 8.01 -10.76 24.53
CA LEU A 120 6.86 -11.43 25.14
C LEU A 120 7.02 -12.95 25.16
N LEU A 121 7.50 -13.55 24.06
CA LEU A 121 7.75 -14.99 24.01
C LEU A 121 8.86 -15.42 24.97
N SER A 122 9.92 -14.62 25.12
CA SER A 122 10.99 -14.87 26.08
C SER A 122 10.47 -14.77 27.52
N ASP A 123 9.68 -13.75 27.81
CA ASP A 123 9.09 -13.50 29.13
C ASP A 123 8.12 -14.62 29.51
N LEU A 124 7.27 -15.08 28.58
CA LEU A 124 6.38 -16.23 28.79
C LEU A 124 7.13 -17.53 29.09
N LYS A 125 8.26 -17.80 28.41
CA LYS A 125 9.09 -18.97 28.69
C LYS A 125 9.70 -18.92 30.09
N SER A 126 10.02 -17.73 30.58
CA SER A 126 10.56 -17.55 31.94
C SER A 126 9.51 -17.73 33.05
N LEU A 127 8.22 -17.63 32.70
CA LEU A 127 7.09 -17.79 33.63
C LEU A 127 6.92 -19.25 34.10
N ASP A 128 7.27 -20.23 33.26
CA ASP A 128 7.02 -21.67 33.47
C ASP A 128 7.85 -22.29 34.64
N GLY A 129 8.74 -21.52 35.26
CA GLY A 129 9.64 -21.99 36.33
C GLY A 129 9.71 -21.13 37.59
N SER A 130 8.91 -20.06 37.72
CA SER A 130 9.02 -19.13 38.85
C SER A 130 7.80 -19.15 39.78
N SER A 131 8.03 -18.97 41.09
CA SER A 131 6.99 -19.02 42.14
C SER A 131 6.40 -17.64 42.48
N ASP A 132 7.03 -16.55 42.05
CA ASP A 132 6.53 -15.19 42.19
C ASP A 132 6.55 -14.48 40.83
N CYS A 133 5.39 -14.51 40.16
CA CYS A 133 5.21 -14.06 38.78
C CYS A 133 4.49 -12.72 38.66
N SER A 134 4.12 -12.06 39.76
CA SER A 134 3.19 -10.91 39.71
C SER A 134 3.76 -9.75 38.88
N GLY A 135 5.06 -9.46 39.00
CA GLY A 135 5.71 -8.41 38.21
C GLY A 135 5.81 -8.76 36.73
N LEU A 136 6.15 -10.01 36.41
CA LEU A 136 6.29 -10.50 35.04
C LEU A 136 4.94 -10.57 34.31
N MET A 137 3.88 -11.00 35.00
CA MET A 137 2.51 -10.97 34.45
C MET A 137 2.07 -9.54 34.10
N SER A 138 2.34 -8.56 34.96
CA SER A 138 2.02 -7.16 34.67
C SER A 138 2.81 -6.59 33.48
N LEU A 139 4.03 -7.08 33.25
CA LEU A 139 4.83 -6.72 32.08
C LEU A 139 4.26 -7.34 30.81
N ILE A 140 3.90 -8.62 30.86
CA ILE A 140 3.26 -9.36 29.77
C ILE A 140 1.95 -8.69 29.35
N GLU A 141 1.09 -8.31 30.30
CA GLU A 141 -0.15 -7.58 30.02
C GLU A 141 0.11 -6.30 29.24
N ARG A 142 1.09 -5.48 29.68
CA ARG A 142 1.48 -4.25 28.97
C ARG A 142 2.03 -4.51 27.57
N GLN A 143 2.81 -5.57 27.39
CA GLN A 143 3.32 -5.95 26.07
C GLN A 143 2.19 -6.35 25.13
N VAL A 144 1.19 -7.09 25.62
CA VAL A 144 0.01 -7.48 24.84
C VAL A 144 -0.85 -6.27 24.47
N GLU A 145 -1.10 -5.35 25.42
CA GLU A 145 -1.77 -4.08 25.16
C GLU A 145 -1.04 -3.27 24.08
N PHE A 146 0.28 -3.15 24.20
CA PHE A 146 1.09 -2.44 23.22
C PHE A 146 1.10 -3.10 21.83
N LEU A 147 1.08 -4.44 21.75
CA LEU A 147 0.93 -5.15 20.48
C LEU A 147 -0.45 -4.93 19.84
N SER A 148 -1.50 -4.78 20.65
CA SER A 148 -2.83 -4.42 20.16
C SER A 148 -2.82 -3.01 19.55
N ASP A 149 -2.21 -2.04 20.23
CA ASP A 149 -2.07 -0.67 19.73
C ASP A 149 -1.25 -0.63 18.42
N ILE A 150 -0.13 -1.35 18.36
CA ILE A 150 0.67 -1.49 17.15
C ILE A 150 -0.16 -2.06 15.99
N SER A 151 -0.94 -3.12 16.26
CA SER A 151 -1.76 -3.76 15.24
C SER A 151 -2.80 -2.79 14.67
N PHE A 152 -3.39 -1.97 15.54
CA PHE A 152 -4.31 -0.91 15.13
C PHE A 152 -3.61 0.15 14.27
N ASP A 153 -2.43 0.62 14.70
CA ASP A 153 -1.64 1.63 14.00
C ASP A 153 -1.21 1.16 12.60
N VAL A 154 -0.82 -0.12 12.46
CA VAL A 154 -0.46 -0.74 11.17
C VAL A 154 -1.67 -0.74 10.23
N VAL A 155 -2.84 -1.17 10.71
CA VAL A 155 -4.08 -1.19 9.92
C VAL A 155 -4.45 0.21 9.47
N TRP A 156 -4.44 1.17 10.41
CA TRP A 156 -4.79 2.55 10.13
C TRP A 156 -3.86 3.18 9.10
N ALA A 157 -2.55 3.01 9.26
CA ALA A 157 -1.58 3.58 8.34
C ALA A 157 -1.59 2.91 6.95
N SER A 158 -1.89 1.61 6.90
CA SER A 158 -2.12 0.90 5.64
C SER A 158 -3.36 1.44 4.92
N ALA A 159 -4.45 1.73 5.65
CA ALA A 159 -5.65 2.33 5.07
C ALA A 159 -5.40 3.75 4.56
N LEU A 160 -4.60 4.55 5.26
CA LEU A 160 -4.12 5.85 4.77
C LEU A 160 -3.30 5.70 3.50
N ALA A 161 -2.35 4.76 3.48
CA ALA A 161 -1.49 4.55 2.31
C ALA A 161 -2.29 4.10 1.08
N GLU A 162 -3.28 3.23 1.30
CA GLU A 162 -4.21 2.78 0.27
C GLU A 162 -5.05 3.93 -0.29
N GLY A 163 -5.65 4.76 0.57
CA GLY A 163 -6.43 5.91 0.13
C GLY A 163 -5.59 6.89 -0.70
N ALA A 164 -4.31 7.06 -0.36
CA ALA A 164 -3.40 7.92 -1.12
C ALA A 164 -3.07 7.31 -2.51
N CYS A 165 -2.91 5.99 -2.59
CA CYS A 165 -2.81 5.27 -3.88
C CYS A 165 -4.08 5.44 -4.72
N VAL A 166 -5.26 5.37 -4.10
CA VAL A 166 -6.54 5.60 -4.78
C VAL A 166 -6.61 7.02 -5.33
N SER A 167 -6.22 8.04 -4.56
CA SER A 167 -6.16 9.42 -5.05
C SER A 167 -5.21 9.57 -6.25
N ALA A 168 -4.00 9.00 -6.17
CA ALA A 168 -3.06 8.97 -7.29
C ALA A 168 -3.68 8.32 -8.55
N HIS A 169 -4.28 7.14 -8.39
CA HIS A 169 -4.89 6.38 -9.48
C HIS A 169 -6.07 7.13 -10.10
N ARG A 170 -6.90 7.80 -9.29
CA ARG A 170 -7.98 8.65 -9.80
C ARG A 170 -7.47 9.82 -10.64
N ASN A 171 -6.41 10.49 -10.20
CA ASN A 171 -5.79 11.58 -10.97
C ASN A 171 -5.25 11.08 -12.32
N LEU A 172 -4.64 9.89 -12.35
CA LEU A 172 -4.16 9.26 -13.59
C LEU A 172 -5.32 8.91 -14.55
N VAL A 173 -6.37 8.25 -14.05
CA VAL A 173 -7.51 7.82 -14.89
C VAL A 173 -8.27 9.02 -15.46
N LEU A 174 -8.38 10.11 -14.70
CA LEU A 174 -9.08 11.32 -15.16
C LEU A 174 -8.19 12.30 -15.93
N ARG A 175 -6.91 12.00 -16.14
CA ARG A 175 -5.95 12.88 -16.82
C ARG A 175 -6.44 13.26 -18.22
N ASP A 176 -6.80 12.23 -19.00
CA ASP A 176 -7.23 12.38 -20.40
C ASP A 176 -8.76 12.56 -20.53
N TRP A 177 -9.48 12.70 -19.41
CA TRP A 177 -10.92 12.84 -19.41
C TRP A 177 -11.31 14.25 -19.89
N LYS A 178 -11.86 14.32 -21.12
CA LYS A 178 -12.26 15.56 -21.81
C LYS A 178 -13.55 16.19 -21.27
N THR A 179 -13.70 16.25 -19.95
CA THR A 179 -14.81 16.95 -19.28
C THR A 179 -14.33 18.22 -18.61
N ASP A 180 -15.29 19.11 -18.34
CA ASP A 180 -15.04 20.33 -17.60
C ASP A 180 -14.35 20.06 -16.24
N ALA A 181 -13.50 20.99 -15.81
CA ALA A 181 -12.66 20.87 -14.63
C ALA A 181 -13.47 20.66 -13.35
N ALA A 182 -14.67 21.27 -13.25
CA ALA A 182 -15.55 21.08 -12.10
C ALA A 182 -16.04 19.63 -11.97
N HIS A 183 -16.33 18.97 -13.09
CA HIS A 183 -16.77 17.57 -13.11
C HIS A 183 -15.64 16.62 -12.72
N ARG A 184 -14.42 16.88 -13.20
CA ARG A 184 -13.22 16.14 -12.78
C ARG A 184 -12.97 16.28 -11.28
N ALA A 185 -13.00 17.51 -10.77
CA ALA A 185 -12.84 17.76 -9.33
C ALA A 185 -13.94 17.08 -8.48
N SER A 186 -15.19 17.08 -8.97
CA SER A 186 -16.31 16.40 -8.30
C SER A 186 -16.17 14.87 -8.29
N ALA A 187 -15.55 14.28 -9.32
CA ALA A 187 -15.28 12.84 -9.38
C ALA A 187 -14.11 12.43 -8.46
N LEU A 188 -13.06 13.26 -8.36
CA LEU A 188 -11.93 13.00 -7.46
C LEU A 188 -12.36 12.92 -5.99
N ARG A 189 -13.33 13.76 -5.59
CA ARG A 189 -13.87 13.86 -4.22
C ARG A 189 -14.87 12.76 -3.82
N LEU A 190 -15.15 11.79 -4.68
CA LEU A 190 -16.08 10.71 -4.36
C LEU A 190 -15.52 9.83 -3.23
N PRO A 191 -16.33 9.31 -2.29
CA PRO A 191 -15.82 8.37 -1.30
C PRO A 191 -15.33 7.09 -1.97
N PHE A 192 -14.26 6.48 -1.45
CA PHE A 192 -13.80 5.19 -1.93
C PHE A 192 -14.45 4.05 -1.13
N GLN A 193 -15.13 3.15 -1.83
CA GLN A 193 -15.88 2.05 -1.21
C GLN A 193 -15.14 0.70 -1.25
N GLY A 194 -13.88 0.66 -1.72
CA GLY A 194 -13.05 -0.56 -1.74
C GLY A 194 -13.15 -1.41 -3.01
N ASN A 195 -14.26 -1.32 -3.75
CA ASN A 195 -14.52 -2.26 -4.86
C ASN A 195 -14.20 -1.69 -6.24
N LEU A 196 -14.46 -0.38 -6.41
CA LEU A 196 -14.29 0.35 -7.66
C LEU A 196 -13.68 1.70 -7.35
N LEU A 197 -12.87 2.21 -8.27
CA LEU A 197 -12.11 3.46 -8.07
C LEU A 197 -13.04 4.66 -7.79
N PHE A 198 -14.20 4.73 -8.43
CA PHE A 198 -15.19 5.80 -8.24
C PHE A 198 -16.57 5.33 -7.77
N GLY A 199 -16.85 4.02 -7.80
CA GLY A 199 -18.14 3.45 -7.41
C GLY A 199 -19.30 3.83 -8.35
N ALA A 200 -20.52 3.43 -7.94
CA ALA A 200 -21.76 3.70 -8.67
C ALA A 200 -22.12 5.20 -8.74
N GLU A 201 -21.59 6.00 -7.81
CA GLU A 201 -21.86 7.45 -7.73
C GLU A 201 -21.36 8.21 -8.97
N LEU A 202 -20.26 7.77 -9.59
CA LEU A 202 -19.79 8.37 -10.84
C LEU A 202 -20.74 8.07 -12.00
N GLU A 203 -21.24 6.83 -12.09
CA GLU A 203 -22.21 6.43 -13.11
C GLU A 203 -23.51 7.23 -12.97
N GLU A 204 -24.00 7.42 -11.75
CA GLU A 204 -25.17 8.25 -11.48
C GLU A 204 -24.95 9.72 -11.90
N LYS A 205 -23.80 10.31 -11.54
CA LYS A 205 -23.44 11.68 -11.94
C LYS A 205 -23.35 11.82 -13.46
N LEU A 206 -22.69 10.87 -14.13
CA LEU A 206 -22.59 10.86 -15.59
C LEU A 206 -23.97 10.76 -16.25
N ASN A 207 -24.82 9.85 -15.77
CA ASN A 207 -26.16 9.67 -16.29
C ASN A 207 -27.04 10.93 -16.13
N LYS A 208 -26.90 11.68 -15.02
CA LYS A 208 -27.58 12.98 -14.85
C LYS A 208 -27.11 14.00 -15.88
N LEU A 209 -25.79 14.15 -16.08
CA LEU A 209 -25.23 15.06 -17.08
C LEU A 209 -25.65 14.72 -18.50
N PHE A 210 -25.72 13.43 -18.84
CA PHE A 210 -26.19 12.98 -20.15
C PHE A 210 -27.70 13.20 -20.34
N LYS A 211 -28.51 13.09 -19.28
CA LYS A 211 -29.96 13.39 -19.33
C LYS A 211 -30.22 14.89 -19.46
N GLU A 212 -29.50 15.73 -18.72
CA GLU A 212 -29.60 17.19 -18.81
C GLU A 212 -29.17 17.71 -20.21
N LYS A 213 -28.12 17.12 -20.80
CA LYS A 213 -27.68 17.46 -22.16
C LYS A 213 -28.61 16.96 -23.27
N LYS A 214 -29.47 15.96 -23.05
CA LYS A 214 -30.49 15.57 -24.05
C LYS A 214 -31.57 16.65 -24.27
N HIS A 215 -31.71 17.60 -23.34
CA HIS A 215 -32.59 18.76 -23.49
C HIS A 215 -31.90 20.01 -24.08
N SER A 216 -30.58 19.97 -24.27
CA SER A 216 -29.79 21.06 -24.86
C SER A 216 -28.99 20.53 -26.05
N SER A 217 -29.56 20.69 -27.24
CA SER A 217 -29.05 20.19 -28.51
C SER A 217 -27.68 20.79 -28.87
N SER A 218 -26.57 20.18 -28.43
CA SER A 218 -25.22 20.47 -28.98
C SER A 218 -24.13 19.48 -28.56
N PHE A 219 -24.31 18.17 -28.72
CA PHE A 219 -23.17 17.25 -28.88
C PHE A 219 -23.53 16.14 -29.89
N PRO A 220 -22.58 15.71 -30.75
CA PRO A 220 -22.86 14.72 -31.77
C PRO A 220 -23.21 13.38 -31.15
N SER A 221 -24.31 12.81 -31.62
CA SER A 221 -25.01 11.61 -31.14
C SER A 221 -24.27 10.28 -31.34
N THR A 222 -22.93 10.28 -31.44
CA THR A 222 -22.13 9.08 -31.79
C THR A 222 -21.20 8.57 -30.68
N LEU A 223 -21.36 9.06 -29.45
CA LEU A 223 -20.60 8.57 -28.28
C LEU A 223 -21.33 7.52 -27.42
N GLY A 224 -22.58 7.19 -27.76
CA GLY A 224 -23.38 6.18 -27.06
C GLY A 224 -22.84 4.75 -27.15
N ASP A 225 -22.07 4.42 -28.21
CA ASP A 225 -21.58 3.06 -28.45
C ASP A 225 -20.14 2.81 -27.95
N ARG A 226 -19.39 3.84 -27.53
CA ARG A 226 -17.98 3.67 -27.12
C ARG A 226 -17.77 3.42 -25.63
N TYR A 227 -18.80 3.57 -24.80
CA TYR A 227 -18.75 3.29 -23.35
C TYR A 227 -19.43 1.99 -22.95
N LEU A 228 -19.62 1.06 -23.90
CA LEU A 228 -19.70 -0.34 -23.51
C LEU A 228 -18.30 -0.73 -23.02
N PHE A 229 -18.14 -0.77 -21.70
CA PHE A 229 -17.15 -1.60 -21.04
C PHE A 229 -17.07 -2.91 -21.80
N ARG A 230 -16.05 -3.05 -22.65
CA ARG A 230 -15.72 -4.31 -23.27
C ARG A 230 -15.22 -5.19 -22.13
N ARG A 231 -16.16 -5.84 -21.45
CA ARG A 231 -15.90 -7.00 -20.59
C ARG A 231 -15.26 -8.06 -21.48
N LYS A 232 -13.94 -7.98 -21.64
CA LYS A 232 -13.13 -9.17 -21.84
C LYS A 232 -12.55 -9.48 -20.47
N SER A 233 -13.05 -10.54 -19.86
CA SER A 233 -12.41 -11.13 -18.68
C SER A 233 -10.95 -11.42 -19.00
N PRO A 234 -9.99 -11.10 -18.12
CA PRO A 234 -8.70 -11.75 -18.14
C PRO A 234 -8.70 -12.85 -17.07
N VAL A 235 -9.43 -13.93 -17.32
CA VAL A 235 -8.89 -15.24 -16.97
C VAL A 235 -8.10 -15.64 -18.22
N GLN A 236 -6.79 -15.86 -18.07
CA GLN A 236 -5.79 -16.14 -19.11
C GLN A 236 -5.18 -14.91 -19.80
N ALA A 237 -4.15 -14.31 -19.16
CA ALA A 237 -3.07 -13.63 -19.88
C ALA A 237 -1.84 -13.37 -19.00
N VAL A 238 -1.30 -14.37 -18.29
CA VAL A 238 0.13 -14.44 -17.93
C VAL A 238 0.54 -15.91 -17.84
N PHE A 239 0.79 -16.55 -18.99
CA PHE A 239 1.74 -17.66 -19.06
C PHE A 239 2.97 -17.09 -19.73
N PHE A 240 4.05 -16.95 -18.96
CA PHE A 240 5.39 -16.76 -19.52
C PHE A 240 5.71 -17.98 -20.38
N ARG A 241 5.66 -17.84 -21.71
CA ARG A 241 6.42 -18.72 -22.60
C ARG A 241 7.85 -18.21 -22.62
N LEU A 242 8.69 -18.91 -21.88
CA LEU A 242 10.12 -19.04 -22.18
C LEU A 242 10.25 -19.84 -23.49
N GLY A 243 11.16 -19.42 -24.35
CA GLY A 243 11.50 -20.03 -25.64
C GLY A 243 11.37 -18.99 -26.75
N ASP A 244 12.37 -18.69 -27.59
CA ASP A 244 13.56 -19.45 -27.92
C ASP A 244 14.66 -18.51 -28.43
N SER A 245 15.90 -18.86 -28.06
CA SER A 245 17.11 -18.43 -28.73
C SER A 245 17.15 -18.99 -30.16
N PRO A 246 17.56 -18.21 -31.16
CA PRO A 246 18.18 -18.77 -32.33
C PRO A 246 19.63 -18.28 -32.38
N PHE A 247 20.61 -19.17 -32.25
CA PHE A 247 21.65 -19.33 -33.27
C PHE A 247 22.45 -20.61 -33.01
N ASN A 248 22.48 -21.42 -34.05
CA ASN A 248 23.03 -22.77 -34.10
C ASN A 248 24.57 -22.78 -34.06
N ASN A 249 25.03 -23.96 -33.63
CA ASN A 249 26.36 -24.53 -33.67
C ASN A 249 27.01 -24.63 -35.06
N GLU A 250 28.30 -25.00 -35.01
CA GLU A 250 29.25 -25.43 -36.07
C GLU A 250 30.14 -24.30 -36.60
N GLY A 251 31.48 -24.34 -36.53
CA GLY A 251 32.44 -25.36 -36.13
C GLY A 251 33.86 -24.80 -36.36
N ASP A 252 34.84 -25.61 -35.97
CA ASP A 252 36.25 -25.59 -36.38
C ASP A 252 37.25 -24.55 -35.81
N GLU A 253 38.18 -25.16 -35.07
CA GLU A 253 39.63 -25.08 -35.21
C GLU A 253 40.44 -23.91 -34.62
N ASP A 254 41.60 -24.37 -34.13
CA ASP A 254 42.84 -23.68 -33.83
C ASP A 254 43.01 -22.96 -32.49
N GLY A 255 43.75 -23.67 -31.63
CA GLY A 255 44.33 -23.13 -30.43
C GLY A 255 45.34 -22.03 -30.70
N ARG A 256 45.54 -21.20 -29.67
CA ARG A 256 46.82 -20.56 -29.38
C ARG A 256 46.85 -20.08 -27.94
N THR A 257 47.90 -20.52 -27.28
CA THR A 257 48.47 -20.09 -26.01
C THR A 257 48.75 -18.59 -25.97
N TRP A 258 48.60 -17.99 -24.79
CA TRP A 258 49.40 -16.87 -24.29
C TRP A 258 49.63 -17.16 -22.81
N GLY A 259 50.85 -17.12 -22.25
CA GLY A 259 51.89 -16.12 -22.50
C GLY A 259 51.78 -15.07 -21.40
#